data_AF-A0A358R2V2-F1
#
_entry.id   AF-A0A358R2V2-F1
#
_cell.length_a   1.000
_cell.length_b   1.000
_cell.length_c   1.000
_cell.angle_alpha   90.00
_cell.angle_beta   90.00
_cell.angle_gamma   90.00
#
_symmetry.space_group_name_H-M   'P 1'
#
loop_
_entity.id
_entity.type
_entity.pdbx_description
1 polymer ?
#
loop_
_entity_poly.entity_id
_entity_poly.type
_entity_poly.pdbx_seq_one_letter_code
_entity_poly.pdbx_strand_id
1 'polypeptide(L)'
;MLILALRKEAYILAEGIIMKIMETVRHWLLSRLLQDYPGEPQLLTLIHHSFKEWQTAKNQFNFIEPHLIDYVIYRLNAAERHYTALLAQARSEGLKAWPDDLRCEMRDSPLI
;
A
#
# COMPACT_ATOMS: atom_id res chain seq x y z
N MET A 1 -5.65 20.66 51.50
CA MET A 1 -5.34 21.38 50.24
C MET A 1 -4.13 20.82 49.48
N LEU A 2 -3.11 20.25 50.13
CA LEU A 2 -1.93 19.67 49.46
C LEU A 2 -2.25 18.53 48.46
N ILE A 3 -3.18 17.64 48.81
CA ILE A 3 -3.53 16.46 47.98
C ILE A 3 -4.16 16.85 46.63
N LEU A 4 -4.91 17.95 46.59
CA LEU A 4 -5.55 18.43 45.35
C LEU A 4 -4.56 19.15 44.43
N ALA A 5 -3.52 19.79 44.99
CA ALA A 5 -2.45 20.42 44.21
C ALA A 5 -1.58 19.37 43.51
N LEU A 6 -1.17 18.33 44.23
CA LEU A 6 -0.41 17.21 43.67
C LEU A 6 -1.19 16.46 42.57
N ARG A 7 -2.51 16.30 42.75
CA ARG A 7 -3.39 15.70 41.74
C ARG A 7 -3.49 16.56 40.47
N LYS A 8 -3.52 17.89 40.61
CA LYS A 8 -3.54 18.81 39.45
C LYS A 8 -2.20 18.81 38.70
N GLU A 9 -1.08 18.79 39.41
CA GLU A 9 0.25 18.72 38.78
C GLU A 9 0.46 17.41 38.02
N ALA A 10 0.01 16.28 38.57
CA ALA A 10 0.05 14.98 37.88
C ALA A 10 -0.83 14.96 36.61
N TYR A 11 -1.97 15.66 36.61
CA TYR A 11 -2.87 15.74 35.45
C TYR A 11 -2.24 16.55 34.31
N ILE A 12 -1.62 17.70 34.63
CA ILE A 12 -0.95 18.55 33.64
C ILE A 12 0.24 17.82 33.00
N LEU A 13 0.98 17.04 33.80
CA LEU A 13 2.12 16.24 33.31
C LEU A 13 1.66 15.09 32.40
N ALA A 14 0.51 14.47 32.71
CA ALA A 14 -0.10 13.43 31.88
C ALA A 14 -0.56 13.97 30.52
N GLU A 15 -1.15 15.17 30.46
CA GLU A 15 -1.51 15.80 29.19
C GLU A 15 -0.29 16.11 28.32
N GLY A 16 0.81 16.57 28.93
CA GLY A 16 2.07 16.80 28.21
C GLY A 16 2.67 15.51 27.61
N ILE A 17 2.57 14.39 28.34
CA ILE A 17 3.03 13.07 27.84
C ILE A 17 2.13 12.57 26.72
N ILE A 18 0.80 12.69 26.87
CA ILE A 18 -0.18 12.27 25.85
C ILE A 18 0.03 13.07 24.56
N MET A 19 0.24 14.39 24.64
CA MET A 19 0.51 15.22 23.47
C MET A 19 1.80 14.80 22.74
N LYS A 20 2.86 14.42 23.47
CA LYS A 20 4.12 13.95 22.89
C LYS A 20 4.01 12.57 22.22
N ILE A 21 3.22 11.67 22.82
CA ILE A 21 2.91 10.36 22.23
C ILE A 21 2.06 10.57 20.97
N MET A 22 1.03 11.42 21.02
CA MET A 22 0.20 11.73 19.86
C MET A 22 1.00 12.36 18.73
N GLU A 23 2.00 13.21 19.03
CA GLU A 23 2.89 13.76 18.01
C GLU A 23 3.77 12.69 17.35
N THR A 24 4.26 11.75 18.15
CA THR A 24 5.06 10.61 17.66
C THR A 24 4.21 9.66 16.83
N VAL A 25 2.99 9.38 17.28
CA VAL A 25 2.00 8.58 16.54
C VAL A 25 1.56 9.32 15.28
N ARG A 26 1.39 10.64 15.32
CA ARG A 26 1.08 11.48 14.16
C ARG A 26 2.21 11.40 13.14
N HIS A 27 3.47 11.52 13.56
CA HIS A 27 4.61 11.33 12.67
C HIS A 27 4.69 9.92 12.11
N TRP A 28 4.50 8.90 12.93
CA TRP A 28 4.50 7.51 12.47
C TRP A 28 3.35 7.23 11.48
N LEU A 29 2.16 7.76 11.75
CA LEU A 29 0.96 7.61 10.92
C LEU A 29 1.08 8.40 9.63
N LEU A 30 1.60 9.64 9.67
CA LEU A 30 1.88 10.46 8.50
C LEU A 30 2.94 9.80 7.62
N SER A 31 4.03 9.30 8.19
CA SER A 31 5.05 8.54 7.46
C SER A 31 4.49 7.25 6.84
N ARG A 32 3.47 6.65 7.45
CA ARG A 32 2.81 5.43 6.93
C ARG A 32 1.69 5.72 5.92
N LEU A 33 1.09 6.91 5.94
CA LEU A 33 0.06 7.35 5.00
C LEU A 33 0.65 8.05 3.76
N LEU A 34 1.76 8.75 3.91
CA LEU A 34 2.51 9.43 2.84
C LEU A 34 3.67 8.56 2.33
N GLN A 35 3.42 7.26 2.16
CA GLN A 35 4.43 6.36 1.61
C GLN A 35 4.54 6.55 0.08
N ASP A 36 4.93 7.76 -0.34
CA ASP A 36 5.54 8.01 -1.64
C ASP A 36 7.05 7.86 -1.44
N TYR A 37 7.57 6.71 -1.86
CA TYR A 37 8.99 6.39 -1.79
C TYR A 37 9.68 7.00 -3.02
N PRO A 38 10.60 7.98 -2.86
CA PRO A 38 11.26 8.60 -3.99
C PRO A 38 12.40 7.66 -4.45
N GLY A 39 12.12 6.79 -5.42
CA GLY A 39 13.15 5.92 -5.99
C GLY A 39 12.65 4.81 -6.91
N GLU A 40 11.39 4.39 -6.80
CA GLU A 40 10.77 3.47 -7.77
C GLU A 40 10.30 4.29 -8.99
N PRO A 41 10.49 3.80 -10.24
CA PRO A 41 9.88 4.44 -11.40
C PRO A 41 8.38 4.54 -11.12
N GLN A 42 7.84 5.75 -11.20
CA GLN A 42 6.46 6.07 -10.77
C GLN A 42 5.43 5.05 -11.31
N LEU A 43 5.68 4.52 -12.51
CA LEU A 43 4.90 3.46 -13.14
C LEU A 43 4.85 2.13 -12.37
N LEU A 44 5.95 1.65 -11.79
CA LEU A 44 5.95 0.42 -10.98
C LEU A 44 5.12 0.60 -9.70
N THR A 45 5.23 1.76 -9.05
CA THR A 45 4.40 2.11 -7.89
C THR A 45 2.92 2.15 -8.26
N LEU A 46 2.58 2.77 -9.41
CA LEU A 46 1.22 2.80 -9.95
C LEU A 46 0.68 1.40 -10.24
N ILE A 47 1.48 0.53 -10.86
CA ILE A 47 1.12 -0.87 -11.14
C ILE A 47 0.84 -1.62 -9.84
N HIS A 48 1.71 -1.48 -8.84
CA HIS A 48 1.53 -2.12 -7.54
C HIS A 48 0.27 -1.62 -6.83
N HIS A 49 0.01 -0.32 -6.86
CA HIS A 49 -1.20 0.26 -6.29
C HIS A 49 -2.45 -0.26 -7.00
N SER A 50 -2.47 -0.26 -8.33
CA SER A 50 -3.60 -0.78 -9.11
C SER A 50 -3.83 -2.27 -8.89
N PHE A 51 -2.77 -3.05 -8.70
CA PHE A 51 -2.88 -4.46 -8.35
C PHE A 51 -3.53 -4.66 -6.97
N LYS A 52 -3.10 -3.89 -5.96
CA LYS A 52 -3.71 -3.90 -4.63
C LYS A 52 -5.18 -3.51 -4.69
N GLU A 53 -5.52 -2.47 -5.44
CA GLU A 53 -6.92 -2.05 -5.63
C GLU A 53 -7.77 -3.17 -6.24
N TRP A 54 -7.24 -3.88 -7.24
CA TRP A 54 -7.93 -5.03 -7.84
C TRP A 54 -8.11 -6.17 -6.83
N GLN A 55 -7.10 -6.46 -6.01
CA GLN A 55 -7.24 -7.43 -4.92
C GLN A 55 -8.29 -7.02 -3.89
N THR A 56 -8.32 -5.74 -3.51
CA THR A 56 -9.32 -5.20 -2.60
C THR A 56 -10.73 -5.32 -3.18
N ALA A 57 -10.93 -5.00 -4.46
CA ALA A 57 -12.22 -5.15 -5.13
C ALA A 57 -12.69 -6.62 -5.16
N LYS A 58 -11.77 -7.56 -5.44
CA LYS A 58 -12.07 -9.01 -5.36
C LYS A 58 -12.50 -9.42 -3.96
N ASN A 59 -11.82 -8.94 -2.93
CA ASN A 59 -12.19 -9.24 -1.56
C ASN A 59 -13.55 -8.64 -1.19
N GLN A 60 -13.84 -7.41 -1.63
CA GLN A 60 -15.14 -6.77 -1.41
C GLN A 60 -16.29 -7.55 -2.05
N PHE A 61 -16.08 -8.09 -3.26
CA PHE A 61 -17.08 -8.92 -3.94
C PHE A 61 -17.55 -10.11 -3.08
N ASN A 62 -16.66 -10.69 -2.26
CA ASN A 62 -17.00 -11.83 -1.41
C ASN A 62 -17.88 -11.46 -0.20
N PHE A 63 -17.88 -10.20 0.23
CA PHE A 63 -18.54 -9.76 1.48
C PHE A 63 -19.60 -8.68 1.27
N ILE A 64 -19.88 -8.31 0.02
CA ILE A 64 -20.80 -7.21 -0.27
C ILE A 64 -22.26 -7.65 -0.09
N GLU A 65 -23.11 -6.70 0.31
CA GLU A 65 -24.55 -6.88 0.32
C GLU A 65 -25.11 -7.02 -1.11
N PRO A 66 -26.17 -7.84 -1.33
CA PRO A 66 -26.70 -8.12 -2.67
C PRO A 66 -27.13 -6.87 -3.45
N HIS A 67 -27.62 -5.85 -2.76
CA HIS A 67 -28.11 -4.63 -3.40
C HIS A 67 -26.98 -3.71 -3.94
N LEU A 68 -25.72 -4.00 -3.60
CA LEU A 68 -24.53 -3.28 -4.07
C LEU A 68 -23.69 -4.09 -5.06
N ILE A 69 -24.21 -5.25 -5.52
CA ILE A 69 -23.45 -6.16 -6.36
C ILE A 69 -22.98 -5.50 -7.66
N ASP A 70 -23.85 -4.71 -8.30
CA ASP A 70 -23.54 -4.01 -9.56
C ASP A 70 -22.41 -3.00 -9.39
N TYR A 71 -22.41 -2.27 -8.26
CA TYR A 71 -21.35 -1.34 -7.91
C TYR A 71 -20.01 -2.05 -7.76
N VAL A 72 -19.97 -3.19 -7.05
CA VAL A 72 -18.73 -3.93 -6.83
C VAL A 72 -18.24 -4.59 -8.12
N ILE A 73 -19.14 -5.09 -8.97
CA ILE A 73 -18.79 -5.59 -10.31
C ILE A 73 -18.16 -4.47 -11.14
N TYR A 74 -18.77 -3.28 -11.16
CA TYR A 74 -18.21 -2.13 -11.89
C TYR A 74 -16.81 -1.77 -11.36
N ARG A 75 -16.65 -1.68 -10.04
CA ARG A 75 -15.37 -1.37 -9.40
C ARG A 75 -14.30 -2.42 -9.71
N LEU A 76 -14.65 -3.70 -9.67
CA LEU A 76 -13.77 -4.81 -9.98
C LEU A 76 -13.26 -4.72 -11.43
N ASN A 77 -14.18 -4.54 -12.38
CA ASN A 77 -13.86 -4.41 -13.81
C ASN A 77 -13.01 -3.17 -14.09
N ALA A 78 -13.30 -2.04 -13.44
CA ALA A 78 -12.52 -0.82 -13.58
C ALA A 78 -11.08 -1.01 -13.07
N ALA A 79 -10.90 -1.61 -11.89
CA ALA A 79 -9.59 -1.88 -11.31
C ALA A 79 -8.75 -2.85 -12.17
N GLU A 80 -9.37 -3.89 -12.72
CA GLU A 80 -8.71 -4.82 -13.65
C GLU A 80 -8.24 -4.11 -14.93
N ARG A 81 -9.12 -3.29 -15.55
CA ARG A 81 -8.78 -2.54 -16.77
C ARG A 81 -7.67 -1.53 -16.52
N HIS A 82 -7.68 -0.85 -15.37
CA HIS A 82 -6.61 0.08 -15.00
C HIS A 82 -5.27 -0.65 -14.84
N TYR A 83 -5.26 -1.78 -14.13
CA TYR A 83 -4.05 -2.59 -13.94
C TYR A 83 -3.48 -3.09 -15.27
N THR A 84 -4.35 -3.63 -16.14
CA THR A 84 -3.94 -4.15 -17.46
C THR A 84 -3.41 -3.05 -18.39
N ALA A 85 -3.99 -1.84 -18.34
CA ALA A 85 -3.49 -0.68 -19.08
C ALA A 85 -2.07 -0.28 -18.62
N LEU A 86 -1.83 -0.23 -17.31
CA LEU A 86 -0.51 0.09 -16.75
C LEU A 86 0.53 -0.99 -17.09
N LEU A 87 0.15 -2.27 -17.11
CA LEU A 87 1.05 -3.34 -17.59
C LEU A 87 1.39 -3.20 -19.07
N ALA A 88 0.42 -2.81 -19.90
CA ALA A 88 0.65 -2.56 -21.32
C ALA A 88 1.62 -1.38 -21.52
N GLN A 89 1.47 -0.32 -20.73
CA GLN A 89 2.40 0.81 -20.72
C GLN A 89 3.80 0.37 -20.29
N ALA A 90 3.95 -0.36 -19.19
CA ALA A 90 5.25 -0.85 -18.72
C ALA A 90 5.95 -1.73 -19.78
N ARG A 91 5.18 -2.57 -20.49
CA ARG A 91 5.70 -3.36 -21.60
C ARG A 91 6.22 -2.49 -22.75
N SER A 92 5.52 -1.41 -23.08
CA SER A 92 5.94 -0.46 -24.12
C SER A 92 7.21 0.31 -23.73
N GLU A 93 7.40 0.56 -22.42
CA GLU A 93 8.60 1.21 -21.86
C GLU A 93 9.76 0.23 -21.65
N GLY A 94 9.58 -1.06 -21.97
CA GLY A 94 10.61 -2.09 -21.84
C GLY A 94 10.88 -2.53 -20.40
N LEU A 95 10.01 -2.18 -19.46
CA LEU A 95 10.09 -2.67 -18.08
C LEU A 95 9.81 -4.17 -18.05
N LYS A 96 10.72 -4.91 -17.41
CA LYS A 96 10.63 -6.37 -17.24
C LYS A 96 10.48 -6.69 -15.77
N ALA A 97 9.69 -7.72 -15.46
CA ALA A 97 9.52 -8.21 -14.10
C ALA A 97 10.75 -8.98 -13.58
N TRP A 98 11.60 -9.46 -14.47
CA TRP A 98 12.81 -10.21 -14.17
C TRP A 98 14.02 -9.55 -14.86
N PRO A 99 15.19 -9.55 -14.21
CA PRO A 99 16.44 -9.15 -14.85
C PRO A 99 16.82 -10.13 -15.97
N ASP A 100 17.52 -9.61 -16.99
CA ASP A 100 17.89 -10.39 -18.20
C ASP A 100 18.96 -11.47 -17.93
N ASP A 101 19.63 -11.40 -16.78
CA ASP A 101 20.66 -12.33 -16.31
C ASP A 101 20.10 -13.68 -15.83
N LEU A 102 18.79 -13.80 -15.60
CA LEU A 102 18.13 -15.06 -15.22
C LEU A 102 17.89 -16.02 -16.39
N ARG A 103 18.48 -15.76 -17.57
CA ARG A 103 18.51 -16.75 -18.66
C ARG A 103 19.35 -17.94 -18.22
N CYS A 104 18.61 -18.95 -17.77
CA CYS A 104 19.05 -20.30 -17.44
C CYS A 104 20.27 -20.75 -18.27
N GLU A 105 21.40 -20.96 -17.59
CA GLU A 105 22.61 -21.60 -18.12
C GLU A 105 22.39 -23.08 -18.56
N MET A 106 21.15 -23.58 -18.55
CA MET A 106 20.80 -24.96 -18.95
C MET A 106 20.72 -25.17 -20.47
N ARG A 107 21.63 -24.59 -21.26
CA ARG A 107 21.75 -24.98 -22.69
C ARG A 107 23.14 -25.43 -23.12
N ASP A 108 24.15 -25.34 -22.25
CA ASP A 108 25.52 -25.68 -22.64
C ASP A 108 26.10 -26.90 -21.90
N SER A 109 25.32 -27.66 -21.12
CA SER A 109 25.80 -28.97 -20.66
C SER A 109 25.82 -29.95 -21.84
N PRO A 110 27.00 -30.43 -22.28
CA PRO A 110 27.06 -31.48 -23.27
C PRO A 110 26.50 -32.75 -22.63
N LEU A 111 25.62 -33.44 -23.37
CA LEU A 111 25.18 -34.80 -23.05
C LEU A 111 26.42 -35.69 -23.03
N ILE A 112 26.88 -36.07 -21.84
CA ILE A 112 27.83 -37.17 -21.63
C ILE A 112 27.01 -38.45 -21.45
#